data_AF-A0A2G8XLS2-F1
#
_entry.id   AF-A0A2G8XLS2-F1
#
_cell.length_a   1.000
_cell.length_b   1.000
_cell.length_c   1.000
_cell.angle_alpha   90.00
_cell.angle_beta   90.00
_cell.angle_gamma   90.00
#
_symmetry.space_group_name_H-M   'P 1'
#
loop_
_entity.id
_entity.type
_entity.pdbx_description
1 polymer ?
#
loop_
_entity_poly.entity_id
_entity_poly.type
_entity_poly.pdbx_seq_one_letter_code
_entity_poly.pdbx_strand_id
1 'polypeptide(L)'
;MWEGRLASGDLLQEDPDEGSSSRETAPQPASKSDTTQGRRAGRRRGRQQGQAAGEGTAATGPSAPSVSSASPMSRLEGSLRGTLLGSSVALPDMGRVPYIKLAIENLRLEARRIEDRWRSLKQYVTSRIAICMLEENTRSPSPLVIRHWIRRARKQYSRVSGLRAVEAAHLQRVASDLERKAA
;
A
#
# COMPACT_ATOMS: atom_id res chain seq x y z
N MET A 1 -37.03 11.85 -2.83
CA MET A 1 -35.73 11.46 -2.24
C MET A 1 -34.72 11.24 -3.36
N TRP A 2 -33.49 11.77 -3.25
CA TRP A 2 -32.44 11.71 -4.29
C TRP A 2 -31.77 10.34 -4.41
N GLU A 3 -31.80 9.56 -3.33
CA GLU A 3 -31.34 8.17 -3.26
C GLU A 3 -32.06 7.28 -4.29
N GLY A 4 -33.37 7.47 -4.47
CA GLY A 4 -34.17 6.76 -5.47
C GLY A 4 -33.70 7.04 -6.90
N ARG A 5 -33.26 8.27 -7.21
CA ARG A 5 -32.75 8.63 -8.54
C ARG A 5 -31.34 8.04 -8.81
N LEU A 6 -30.54 7.80 -7.78
CA LEU A 6 -29.28 7.05 -7.88
C LEU A 6 -29.52 5.54 -8.04
N ALA A 7 -30.58 5.01 -7.44
CA ALA A 7 -30.99 3.63 -7.59
C ALA A 7 -31.55 3.34 -8.99
N SER A 8 -32.35 4.25 -9.54
CA SER A 8 -32.98 4.14 -10.87
C SER A 8 -32.02 4.40 -12.04
N GLY A 9 -30.76 4.78 -11.80
CA GLY A 9 -29.82 5.13 -12.87
C GLY A 9 -30.12 6.45 -13.60
N ASP A 10 -31.18 7.14 -13.19
CA ASP A 10 -31.71 8.39 -13.77
C ASP A 10 -30.72 9.57 -13.65
N LEU A 11 -29.75 9.49 -12.72
CA LEU A 11 -28.65 10.45 -12.57
C LEU A 11 -27.33 9.99 -13.22
N LEU A 12 -27.27 8.77 -13.71
CA LEU A 12 -26.11 8.21 -14.44
C LEU A 12 -26.23 8.42 -15.94
N GLN A 13 -27.45 8.66 -16.45
CA GLN A 13 -27.70 8.97 -17.85
C GLN A 13 -26.90 10.23 -18.23
N GLU A 14 -25.92 10.02 -19.10
CA GLU A 14 -25.18 11.12 -19.70
C GLU A 14 -26.14 11.86 -20.63
N ASP A 15 -26.33 13.17 -20.38
CA ASP A 15 -26.95 14.05 -21.37
C ASP A 15 -26.12 13.94 -22.67
N PRO A 16 -26.73 13.68 -23.84
CA PRO A 16 -26.02 13.45 -25.09
C PRO A 16 -25.38 14.72 -25.72
N ASP A 17 -25.31 15.83 -25.00
CA ASP A 17 -25.01 17.16 -25.57
C ASP A 17 -23.64 17.74 -25.19
N GLU A 18 -22.58 16.94 -25.12
CA GLU A 18 -21.21 17.48 -25.22
C GLU A 18 -20.44 16.78 -26.33
N GLY A 19 -20.67 17.29 -27.55
CA GLY A 19 -20.09 16.82 -28.78
C GLY A 19 -18.57 16.81 -28.81
N SER A 20 -18.08 15.79 -29.51
CA SER A 20 -16.76 15.71 -30.13
C SER A 20 -16.23 17.07 -30.59
N SER A 21 -15.05 17.43 -30.11
CA SER A 21 -14.09 18.17 -30.93
C SER A 21 -12.76 17.45 -30.88
N SER A 22 -12.61 16.57 -31.87
CA SER A 22 -11.35 15.98 -32.29
C SER A 22 -10.36 17.07 -32.66
N ARG A 23 -9.17 17.05 -32.06
CA ARG A 23 -7.96 17.48 -32.76
C ARG A 23 -6.75 16.65 -32.33
N GLU A 24 -6.68 15.50 -32.99
CA GLU A 24 -5.48 14.91 -33.59
C GLU A 24 -4.25 15.82 -33.63
N THR A 25 -3.15 15.40 -33.00
CA THR A 25 -1.77 15.42 -33.54
C THR A 25 -0.84 14.66 -32.57
N ALA A 26 -0.17 13.64 -33.08
CA ALA A 26 1.02 12.99 -32.53
C ALA A 26 2.09 12.97 -33.66
N PRO A 27 3.33 12.48 -33.48
CA PRO A 27 4.34 12.70 -32.42
C PRO A 27 5.77 13.01 -33.00
N GLN A 28 6.79 13.10 -32.12
CA GLN A 28 8.27 12.93 -32.34
C GLN A 28 9.13 14.18 -32.69
N PRO A 29 10.49 14.14 -32.54
CA PRO A 29 11.40 13.16 -31.90
C PRO A 29 12.43 13.76 -30.90
N ALA A 30 13.22 12.85 -30.32
CA ALA A 30 14.34 13.05 -29.40
C ALA A 30 15.55 13.81 -29.97
N SER A 31 16.20 14.62 -29.12
CA SER A 31 17.56 15.14 -29.34
C SER A 31 18.53 14.55 -28.33
N LYS A 32 19.55 13.88 -28.89
CA LYS A 32 20.77 13.42 -28.22
C LYS A 32 21.72 14.60 -28.02
N SER A 33 22.55 14.55 -26.98
CA SER A 33 23.91 15.08 -27.03
C SER A 33 24.78 14.33 -26.02
N ASP A 34 25.78 13.64 -26.56
CA ASP A 34 26.98 13.12 -25.90
C ASP A 34 27.79 14.25 -25.24
N THR A 35 28.63 13.91 -24.26
CA THR A 35 30.09 14.18 -24.26
C THR A 35 30.70 14.03 -22.84
N THR A 36 31.32 12.88 -22.62
CA THR A 36 32.76 12.67 -22.36
C THR A 36 33.50 13.32 -21.17
N GLN A 37 34.12 12.40 -20.40
CA GLN A 37 35.39 12.44 -19.64
C GLN A 37 35.64 13.48 -18.54
N GLY A 38 36.13 12.94 -17.42
CA GLY A 38 37.47 13.32 -16.99
C GLY A 38 37.83 13.06 -15.53
N ARG A 39 38.70 12.04 -15.32
CA ARG A 39 39.83 12.00 -14.34
C ARG A 39 39.47 12.02 -12.83
N ARG A 40 40.25 11.44 -11.91
CA ARG A 40 41.35 10.47 -11.85
C ARG A 40 41.62 10.24 -10.34
N ALA A 41 42.10 9.04 -10.04
CA ALA A 41 43.15 8.71 -9.05
C ALA A 41 42.88 8.88 -7.54
N GLY A 42 42.96 7.74 -6.84
CA GLY A 42 43.28 7.64 -5.43
C GLY A 42 43.78 6.24 -5.09
N ARG A 43 45.10 6.03 -5.20
CA ARG A 43 45.80 4.83 -4.70
C ARG A 43 45.68 4.77 -3.17
N ARG A 44 45.52 3.58 -2.60
CA ARG A 44 46.39 3.13 -1.48
C ARG A 44 46.34 1.63 -1.25
N ARG A 45 47.55 1.07 -1.15
CA ARG A 45 47.88 -0.30 -0.82
C ARG A 45 47.54 -0.60 0.64
N GLY A 46 47.06 -1.81 0.90
CA GLY A 46 47.08 -2.46 2.22
C GLY A 46 47.35 -3.94 2.01
N ARG A 47 48.54 -4.38 2.44
CA ARG A 47 49.13 -5.73 2.34
C ARG A 47 49.13 -6.32 3.75
N GLN A 48 48.88 -7.64 3.85
CA GLN A 48 49.25 -8.64 4.89
C GLN A 48 48.04 -9.58 5.10
N GLN A 49 48.00 -10.88 4.80
CA GLN A 49 48.91 -12.05 4.89
C GLN A 49 48.88 -12.75 6.27
N GLY A 50 48.56 -14.07 6.26
CA GLY A 50 48.57 -15.05 7.37
C GLY A 50 47.22 -15.79 7.49
N GLN A 51 47.00 -17.03 6.99
CA GLN A 51 47.38 -18.36 7.51
C GLN A 51 47.03 -18.55 9.01
N ALA A 52 46.46 -19.64 9.53
CA ALA A 52 46.54 -21.06 9.17
C ALA A 52 45.35 -21.90 9.72
N ALA A 53 45.34 -23.17 9.31
CA ALA A 53 44.45 -24.27 9.68
C ALA A 53 44.52 -24.71 11.16
N GLY A 54 43.49 -25.44 11.60
CA GLY A 54 43.48 -26.20 12.85
C GLY A 54 42.21 -27.06 12.97
N GLU A 55 42.30 -28.31 12.50
CA GLU A 55 41.39 -29.41 12.86
C GLU A 55 41.57 -29.81 14.33
N GLY A 56 40.49 -30.22 14.98
CA GLY A 56 40.51 -30.78 16.33
C GLY A 56 39.16 -31.40 16.70
N THR A 57 39.19 -32.71 16.90
CA THR A 57 38.09 -33.67 16.90
C THR A 57 37.40 -33.83 18.27
N ALA A 58 36.09 -34.11 18.21
CA ALA A 58 35.22 -34.89 19.11
C ALA A 58 35.41 -34.89 20.65
N ALA A 59 34.30 -34.62 21.36
CA ALA A 59 33.92 -35.37 22.57
C ALA A 59 32.39 -35.37 22.76
N THR A 60 31.83 -36.57 22.66
CA THR A 60 30.44 -36.96 22.93
C THR A 60 30.14 -36.91 24.42
N GLY A 61 28.98 -36.37 24.78
CA GLY A 61 28.35 -36.57 26.09
C GLY A 61 26.86 -36.20 26.03
N PRO A 62 25.92 -37.15 26.20
CA PRO A 62 24.49 -36.86 26.13
C PRO A 62 23.98 -36.45 27.51
N SER A 63 23.31 -35.30 27.60
CA SER A 63 22.46 -34.96 28.73
C SER A 63 21.19 -34.31 28.22
N ALA A 64 20.08 -34.81 28.74
CA ALA A 64 18.74 -34.77 28.17
C ALA A 64 18.21 -33.36 27.81
N PRO A 65 17.45 -33.22 26.71
CA PRO A 65 16.69 -32.00 26.50
C PRO A 65 15.44 -32.04 27.40
N SER A 66 15.48 -31.24 28.46
CA SER A 66 14.26 -30.76 29.11
C SER A 66 13.36 -30.14 28.04
N VAL A 67 12.14 -30.66 27.93
CA VAL A 67 11.05 -30.11 27.12
C VAL A 67 10.66 -28.74 27.67
N SER A 68 11.46 -27.73 27.34
CA SER A 68 11.03 -26.34 27.44
C SER A 68 9.91 -26.17 26.44
N SER A 69 8.70 -25.91 26.92
CA SER A 69 7.57 -25.45 26.12
C SER A 69 7.89 -24.04 25.60
N ALA A 70 8.90 -23.94 24.75
CA ALA A 70 9.15 -22.75 23.97
C ALA A 70 7.95 -22.65 23.02
N SER A 71 7.08 -21.69 23.31
CA SER A 71 5.96 -21.36 22.43
C SER A 71 6.47 -21.33 20.99
N PRO A 72 5.71 -21.85 20.01
CA PRO A 72 6.16 -21.95 18.62
C PRO A 72 6.54 -20.59 17.98
N MET A 73 6.33 -19.48 18.68
CA MET A 73 6.77 -18.13 18.27
C MET A 73 8.25 -17.81 18.54
N SER A 74 9.01 -18.59 19.33
CA SER A 74 10.46 -18.36 19.47
C SER A 74 11.27 -18.74 18.24
N ARG A 75 10.69 -19.46 17.27
CA ARG A 75 11.31 -19.75 15.97
C ARG A 75 11.12 -18.66 14.93
N LEU A 76 10.32 -17.62 15.20
CA LEU A 76 10.30 -16.38 14.41
C LEU A 76 11.50 -15.46 14.77
N GLU A 77 12.60 -16.04 15.28
CA GLU A 77 13.84 -15.33 15.59
C GLU A 77 14.80 -15.25 14.38
N GLY A 78 14.36 -15.74 13.22
CA GLY A 78 15.06 -15.58 11.94
C GLY A 78 14.86 -14.19 11.33
N SER A 79 15.94 -13.62 10.78
CA SER A 79 16.02 -12.35 10.02
C SER A 79 15.70 -11.03 10.74
N LEU A 80 14.68 -10.97 11.61
CA LEU A 80 14.18 -9.71 12.19
C LEU A 80 14.53 -9.50 13.66
N ARG A 81 15.29 -10.43 14.26
CA ARG A 81 15.75 -10.34 15.65
C ARG A 81 16.60 -9.09 15.85
N GLY A 82 16.34 -8.35 16.93
CA GLY A 82 17.00 -7.07 17.22
C GLY A 82 16.42 -5.85 16.47
N THR A 83 15.38 -6.03 15.66
CA THR A 83 14.63 -4.92 15.03
C THR A 83 13.32 -4.64 15.75
N LEU A 84 12.76 -3.44 15.57
CA LEU A 84 11.43 -3.09 16.10
C LEU A 84 10.34 -4.06 15.61
N LEU A 85 10.41 -4.51 14.36
CA LEU A 85 9.41 -5.42 13.76
C LEU A 85 9.45 -6.82 14.37
N GLY A 86 10.61 -7.27 14.85
CA GLY A 86 10.77 -8.51 15.61
C GLY A 86 10.35 -8.40 17.07
N SER A 87 10.18 -7.19 17.60
CA SER A 87 9.68 -6.97 18.96
C SER A 87 8.15 -7.18 19.05
N SER A 88 7.62 -7.31 20.26
CA SER A 88 6.21 -7.65 20.49
C SER A 88 5.57 -6.78 21.57
N VAL A 89 4.28 -6.54 21.41
CA VAL A 89 3.43 -5.78 22.34
C VAL A 89 2.40 -6.70 22.97
N ALA A 90 2.10 -6.50 24.27
CA ALA A 90 1.02 -7.20 24.93
C ALA A 90 -0.30 -6.46 24.67
N LEU A 91 -1.24 -7.13 24.00
CA LEU A 91 -2.57 -6.61 23.73
C LEU A 91 -3.61 -7.30 24.62
N PRO A 92 -4.63 -6.57 25.10
CA PRO A 92 -5.79 -7.19 25.73
C PRO A 92 -6.39 -8.27 24.82
N ASP A 93 -6.80 -9.39 25.42
CA ASP A 93 -7.44 -10.55 24.77
C ASP A 93 -6.61 -11.34 23.74
N MET A 94 -5.50 -10.77 23.23
CA MET A 94 -4.65 -11.38 22.20
C MET A 94 -3.26 -11.78 22.68
N GLY A 95 -2.87 -11.36 23.89
CA GLY A 95 -1.57 -11.65 24.48
C GLY A 95 -0.42 -10.93 23.75
N ARG A 96 0.75 -11.56 23.69
CA ARG A 96 1.95 -10.95 23.10
C ARG A 96 1.94 -11.10 21.57
N VAL A 97 1.71 -10.00 20.85
CA VAL A 97 1.65 -9.95 19.38
C VAL A 97 2.91 -9.27 18.80
N PRO A 98 3.61 -9.89 17.84
CA PRO A 98 4.74 -9.25 17.15
C PRO A 98 4.32 -8.01 16.35
N TYR A 99 5.12 -6.95 16.36
CA TYR A 99 4.85 -5.74 15.59
C TYR A 99 4.78 -5.99 14.09
N ILE A 100 5.54 -6.94 13.56
CA ILE A 100 5.45 -7.31 12.14
C ILE A 100 4.05 -7.78 11.74
N LYS A 101 3.35 -8.55 12.60
CA LYS A 101 1.99 -9.00 12.32
C LYS A 101 1.03 -7.81 12.26
N LEU A 102 1.13 -6.90 13.24
CA LEU A 102 0.32 -5.67 13.27
C LEU A 102 0.59 -4.77 12.06
N ALA A 103 1.85 -4.63 11.65
CA ALA A 103 2.21 -3.85 10.47
C ALA A 103 1.61 -4.43 9.18
N ILE A 104 1.71 -5.75 8.98
CA ILE A 104 1.11 -6.46 7.84
C ILE A 104 -0.40 -6.27 7.83
N GLU A 105 -1.06 -6.46 8.97
CA GLU A 105 -2.51 -6.28 9.10
C GLU A 105 -2.93 -4.84 8.80
N ASN A 106 -2.20 -3.85 9.31
CA ASN A 106 -2.49 -2.44 9.04
C ASN A 106 -2.33 -2.09 7.55
N LEU A 107 -1.27 -2.55 6.90
CA LEU A 107 -1.10 -2.36 5.44
C LEU A 107 -2.26 -2.97 4.64
N ARG A 108 -2.68 -4.18 5.02
CA ARG A 108 -3.84 -4.85 4.40
C ARG A 108 -5.14 -4.09 4.66
N LEU A 109 -5.32 -3.57 5.87
CA LEU A 109 -6.48 -2.78 6.24
C LEU A 109 -6.57 -1.49 5.42
N GLU A 110 -5.46 -0.76 5.28
CA GLU A 110 -5.40 0.46 4.47
C GLU A 110 -5.65 0.18 2.98
N ALA A 111 -5.07 -0.89 2.43
CA ALA A 111 -5.35 -1.32 1.06
C ALA A 111 -6.86 -1.55 0.84
N ARG A 112 -7.51 -2.31 1.73
CA ARG A 112 -8.96 -2.54 1.68
C ARG A 112 -9.77 -1.26 1.81
N ARG A 113 -9.40 -0.35 2.71
CA ARG A 113 -10.08 0.96 2.87
C ARG A 113 -10.04 1.78 1.58
N ILE A 114 -8.90 1.77 0.89
CA ILE A 114 -8.76 2.44 -0.41
C ILE A 114 -9.65 1.74 -1.45
N GLU A 115 -9.59 0.42 -1.54
CA GLU A 115 -10.42 -0.35 -2.46
C GLU A 115 -11.91 -0.07 -2.20
N ASP A 116 -12.41 -0.25 -0.98
CA ASP A 116 -13.82 -0.04 -0.64
C ASP A 116 -14.30 1.39 -0.98
N ARG A 117 -13.45 2.40 -0.76
CA ARG A 117 -13.79 3.79 -1.08
C ARG A 117 -13.87 4.06 -2.59
N TRP A 118 -12.99 3.45 -3.37
CA TRP A 118 -12.79 3.77 -4.79
C TRP A 118 -13.20 2.65 -5.75
N ARG A 119 -13.77 1.55 -5.26
CA ARG A 119 -14.18 0.38 -6.05
C ARG A 119 -15.38 0.65 -6.95
N SER A 120 -16.29 1.52 -6.50
CA SER A 120 -17.53 1.80 -7.22
C SER A 120 -17.78 3.29 -7.31
N LEU A 121 -17.93 3.77 -8.55
CA LEU A 121 -18.34 5.15 -8.82
C LEU A 121 -19.64 5.50 -8.10
N LYS A 122 -20.62 4.59 -8.11
CA LYS A 122 -21.93 4.81 -7.47
C LYS A 122 -21.78 5.02 -5.96
N GLN A 123 -21.04 4.14 -5.29
CA GLN A 123 -20.80 4.26 -3.85
C GLN A 123 -20.00 5.53 -3.52
N TYR A 124 -18.96 5.82 -4.31
CA TYR A 124 -18.17 7.04 -4.15
C TYR A 124 -19.02 8.31 -4.26
N VAL A 125 -19.83 8.43 -5.31
CA VAL A 125 -20.72 9.59 -5.51
C VAL A 125 -21.72 9.71 -4.37
N THR A 126 -22.32 8.60 -3.93
CA THR A 126 -23.28 8.60 -2.81
C THR A 126 -22.63 9.11 -1.52
N SER A 127 -21.45 8.58 -1.17
CA SER A 127 -20.68 9.02 0.00
C SER A 127 -20.26 10.48 -0.10
N ARG A 128 -19.87 10.96 -1.30
CA ARG A 128 -19.52 12.37 -1.51
C ARG A 128 -20.71 13.30 -1.32
N ILE A 129 -21.90 12.93 -1.78
CA ILE A 129 -23.13 13.71 -1.55
C ILE A 129 -23.43 13.76 -0.05
N ALA A 130 -23.37 12.63 0.65
CA ALA A 130 -23.61 12.57 2.09
C ALA A 130 -22.64 13.45 2.89
N ILE A 131 -21.35 13.46 2.51
CA ILE A 131 -20.35 14.35 3.10
C ILE A 131 -20.71 15.82 2.86
N CYS A 132 -21.05 16.20 1.62
CA CYS A 132 -21.44 17.58 1.31
C CYS A 132 -22.70 18.03 2.07
N MET A 133 -23.68 17.13 2.25
CA MET A 133 -24.87 17.40 3.06
C MET A 133 -24.53 17.65 4.54
N LEU A 134 -23.58 16.87 5.09
CA LEU A 134 -23.11 17.04 6.45
C LEU A 134 -22.32 18.34 6.62
N GLU A 135 -21.41 18.65 5.70
CA GLU A 135 -20.58 19.86 5.71
C GLU A 135 -21.41 21.14 5.59
N GLU A 136 -22.43 21.14 4.73
CA GLU A 136 -23.29 22.31 4.51
C GLU A 136 -24.49 22.38 5.48
N ASN A 137 -24.63 21.40 6.38
CA ASN A 137 -25.79 21.22 7.27
C ASN A 137 -27.14 21.24 6.53
N THR A 138 -27.15 20.85 5.26
CA THR A 138 -28.34 20.85 4.39
C THR A 138 -28.94 19.46 4.32
N ARG A 139 -30.00 19.24 5.10
CA ARG A 139 -30.72 17.95 5.09
C ARG A 139 -31.43 17.67 3.76
N SER A 140 -31.80 18.71 3.03
CA SER A 140 -32.52 18.63 1.76
C SER A 140 -31.96 19.62 0.73
N PRO A 141 -30.86 19.26 0.03
CA PRO A 141 -30.29 20.12 -1.00
C PRO A 141 -31.18 20.19 -2.25
N SER A 142 -31.09 21.31 -2.97
CA SER A 142 -31.79 21.51 -4.25
C SER A 142 -31.30 20.52 -5.31
N PRO A 143 -32.15 20.05 -6.24
CA PRO A 143 -31.74 19.16 -7.33
C PRO A 143 -30.59 19.70 -8.19
N LEU A 144 -30.48 21.02 -8.36
CA LEU A 144 -29.37 21.66 -9.08
C LEU A 144 -28.03 21.47 -8.37
N VAL A 145 -28.03 21.61 -7.05
CA VAL A 145 -26.85 21.43 -6.19
C VAL A 145 -26.40 19.97 -6.21
N ILE A 146 -27.35 19.03 -6.10
CA ILE A 146 -27.06 17.59 -6.19
C ILE A 146 -26.41 17.24 -7.55
N ARG A 147 -26.95 17.75 -8.66
CA ARG A 147 -26.37 17.54 -10.00
C ARG A 147 -24.94 18.07 -10.09
N HIS A 148 -24.69 19.26 -9.52
CA HIS A 148 -23.35 19.84 -9.46
C HIS A 148 -22.37 18.94 -8.69
N TRP A 149 -22.75 18.46 -7.51
CA TRP A 149 -21.92 17.55 -6.71
C TRP A 149 -21.65 16.22 -7.42
N ILE A 150 -22.66 15.64 -8.09
CA ILE A 150 -22.50 14.42 -8.87
C ILE A 150 -21.46 14.61 -9.98
N ARG A 151 -21.58 15.67 -10.78
CA ARG A 151 -20.64 15.97 -11.87
C ARG A 151 -19.21 16.13 -11.34
N ARG A 152 -19.06 16.87 -10.23
CA ARG A 152 -17.75 17.08 -9.57
C ARG A 152 -17.17 15.77 -9.03
N ALA A 153 -17.99 14.93 -8.39
CA ALA A 153 -17.57 13.64 -7.86
C ALA A 153 -17.17 12.65 -8.97
N ARG A 154 -17.93 12.57 -10.07
CA ARG A 154 -17.58 11.76 -11.26
C ARG A 154 -16.23 12.17 -11.84
N LYS A 155 -16.02 13.48 -12.05
CA LYS A 155 -14.75 14.02 -12.56
C LYS A 155 -13.58 13.70 -11.64
N GLN A 156 -13.79 13.77 -10.33
CA GLN A 156 -12.74 13.43 -9.38
C GLN A 156 -12.44 11.92 -9.36
N TYR A 157 -13.48 11.10 -9.44
CA TYR A 157 -13.36 9.65 -9.50
C TYR A 157 -12.56 9.22 -10.73
N SER A 158 -12.92 9.68 -11.93
CA SER A 158 -12.22 9.31 -13.16
C SER A 158 -10.74 9.72 -13.15
N ARG A 159 -10.40 10.83 -12.51
CA ARG A 159 -9.01 11.32 -12.40
C ARG A 159 -8.17 10.55 -11.39
N VAL A 160 -8.76 10.07 -10.29
CA VAL A 160 -7.99 9.62 -9.11
C VAL A 160 -8.13 8.12 -8.84
N SER A 161 -9.22 7.46 -9.28
CA SER A 161 -9.50 6.05 -8.94
C SER A 161 -8.37 5.10 -9.38
N GLY A 162 -7.81 5.30 -10.56
CA GLY A 162 -6.68 4.50 -11.06
C GLY A 162 -5.43 4.61 -10.18
N LEU A 163 -5.07 5.83 -9.76
CA LEU A 163 -3.94 6.06 -8.85
C LEU A 163 -4.16 5.39 -7.49
N ARG A 164 -5.39 5.43 -6.99
CA ARG A 164 -5.76 4.79 -5.72
C ARG A 164 -5.75 3.27 -5.80
N ALA A 165 -6.15 2.69 -6.93
CA ALA A 165 -6.02 1.26 -7.17
C ALA A 165 -4.54 0.82 -7.17
N VAL A 166 -3.65 1.60 -7.79
CA VAL A 166 -2.20 1.33 -7.77
C VAL A 166 -1.63 1.42 -6.35
N GLU A 167 -2.05 2.41 -5.57
CA GLU A 167 -1.65 2.58 -4.17
C GLU A 167 -2.09 1.39 -3.30
N ALA A 168 -3.34 0.95 -3.40
CA ALA A 168 -3.83 -0.25 -2.71
C ALA A 168 -3.03 -1.50 -3.09
N ALA A 169 -2.78 -1.71 -4.38
CA ALA A 169 -1.96 -2.82 -4.86
C ALA A 169 -0.51 -2.75 -4.34
N HIS A 170 0.05 -1.55 -4.22
CA HIS A 170 1.38 -1.34 -3.64
C HIS A 170 1.41 -1.73 -2.16
N LEU A 171 0.45 -1.25 -1.35
CA LEU A 171 0.34 -1.60 0.07
C LEU A 171 0.22 -3.11 0.28
N GLN A 172 -0.56 -3.80 -0.57
CA GLN A 172 -0.71 -5.24 -0.47
C GLN A 172 0.56 -6.00 -0.87
N ARG A 173 1.33 -5.48 -1.83
CA ARG A 173 2.65 -6.01 -2.19
C ARG A 173 3.64 -5.88 -1.03
N VAL A 174 3.70 -4.72 -0.39
CA VAL A 174 4.57 -4.49 0.77
C VAL A 174 4.20 -5.43 1.92
N ALA A 175 2.91 -5.63 2.17
CA ALA A 175 2.44 -6.57 3.20
C ALA A 175 2.89 -8.01 2.90
N SER A 176 2.75 -8.46 1.64
CA SER A 176 3.19 -9.80 1.20
C SER A 176 4.71 -9.96 1.25
N ASP A 177 5.48 -8.91 0.96
CA ASP A 177 6.94 -8.91 1.07
C ASP A 177 7.40 -9.01 2.53
N LEU A 178 6.71 -8.32 3.44
CA LEU A 178 6.98 -8.43 4.89
C LEU A 178 6.64 -9.81 5.42
N GLU A 179 5.53 -10.40 4.99
CA GLU A 179 5.13 -11.75 5.38
C GLU A 179 6.17 -12.79 4.94
N ARG A 180 6.70 -12.68 3.72
CA ARG A 180 7.78 -13.54 3.22
C ARG A 180 9.10 -13.38 3.97
N LYS A 181 9.41 -12.18 4.46
CA LYS A 181 10.61 -11.92 5.28
C LYS A 181 10.47 -12.38 6.72
N ALA A 182 9.24 -12.54 7.20
CA ALA A 182 8.93 -13.01 8.54
C ALA A 182 8.95 -14.54 8.64
N ALA A 183 8.61 -15.24 7.54
CA ALA A 183 8.59 -16.70 7.44
C ALA A 183 10.01 -17.30 7.37
#